data_AF-F9YS92-F1
#
_entry.id   AF-F9YS92-F1
#
_cell.length_a   1.000
_cell.length_b   1.000
_cell.length_c   1.000
_cell.angle_alpha   90.00
_cell.angle_beta   90.00
_cell.angle_gamma   90.00
#
_symmetry.space_group_name_H-M   'P 1'
#
loop_
_entity.id
_entity.type
_entity.pdbx_description
1 polymer ?
#
loop_
_entity_poly.entity_id
_entity_poly.type
_entity_poly.pdbx_seq_one_letter_code
_entity_poly.pdbx_strand_id
1 'polypeptide(L)'
;MFFCSFVSLLFLLTFCQSKEKVYADYYNFEVLSLDSVNMRKNWSLLPHNLFDITQEKINGEEFFSIKPMKDNFWGIFLPVSAEISQSFIVKNPEIKNKVRVEISTKGKHIGASKLHLKGIDALGNETFSDAFFLKDSNEWQVSKHLAEVPQGTNEFLVVLEIKGDTTIQNQFFSLKKGVKIYLNESYLPNLLLEGVAYKDEYLQQAVSVPYNEIGKQLSEMIADKPAKVIAFGEPLHGSKEFPDVFFQFFQHQVTHNQVKKVFFENSILEAMRWNRFITDQNSVFALDTLMKPERLGLLDPDFVKKILLWTKEYNKKNSDKIQFLGIDCYSTGFIRETDLGNFLYDINTPQRNPLLDTLFLKLDFSSKQKTLEVLNFMEAHQMQLCQLLNEEEYEMIHQYVQNISQFSNDNLPVISREREMWMFQTAKRHINRLKPDERALVFSHWLHSNSLHLQAGKGAKTLGGHLLNEYGNDYIRIGGLAGEGTFMGRDPNLNLTLGRANSPEGTLTHFLGKKKENNVVFSSMNAPEIAMFPIYGAFNTSSSICQVVRIKKTIDVGFFIGKINAFTPSTQIKARQLEELTQSILYRDRKKHLLSQQKTN
;
A
#
# COMPACT_ATOMS: atom_id res chain seq x y z
N MET A 1 36.33 31.48 61.05
CA MET A 1 35.22 31.07 61.93
C MET A 1 33.94 31.66 61.33
N PHE A 2 33.24 30.93 60.47
CA PHE A 2 31.80 31.09 60.20
C PHE A 2 31.36 29.84 59.41
N PHE A 3 30.55 29.02 60.07
CA PHE A 3 30.00 27.75 59.62
C PHE A 3 28.47 27.87 59.68
N CYS A 4 27.79 27.15 58.79
CA CYS A 4 26.36 26.80 58.81
C CYS A 4 25.33 27.90 58.46
N SER A 5 24.96 27.92 57.18
CA SER A 5 23.56 28.09 56.75
C SER A 5 23.28 27.13 55.58
N PHE A 6 22.84 25.92 55.91
CA PHE A 6 22.27 24.96 54.97
C PHE A 6 20.82 24.75 55.40
N VAL A 7 19.89 25.47 54.77
CA VAL A 7 18.44 25.25 54.93
C VAL A 7 17.82 25.19 53.53
N SER A 8 17.56 23.95 53.12
CA SER A 8 16.36 23.51 52.39
C SER A 8 15.82 24.39 51.25
N LEU A 9 16.38 24.21 50.05
CA LEU A 9 15.60 24.32 48.82
C LEU A 9 15.19 22.90 48.41
N LEU A 10 14.02 22.47 48.87
CA LEU A 10 13.35 21.28 48.36
C LEU A 10 12.93 21.56 46.92
N PHE A 11 13.64 20.96 45.97
CA PHE A 11 13.21 20.80 44.59
C PHE A 11 11.89 20.01 44.59
N LEU A 12 10.75 20.69 44.50
CA LEU A 12 9.53 20.14 43.90
C LEU A 12 9.75 20.09 42.38
N LEU A 13 10.63 19.19 41.94
CA LEU A 13 10.50 18.62 40.60
C LEU A 13 9.29 17.71 40.66
N THR A 14 8.13 18.25 40.32
CA THR A 14 7.05 17.44 39.78
C THR A 14 7.64 16.68 38.60
N PHE A 15 8.05 15.44 38.82
CA PHE A 15 8.12 14.43 37.78
C PHE A 15 6.72 14.37 37.19
N CYS A 16 6.49 15.14 36.13
CA CYS A 16 5.41 14.85 35.21
C CYS A 16 5.81 13.53 34.55
N GLN A 17 5.51 12.40 35.22
CA GLN A 17 5.48 11.11 34.54
C GLN A 17 4.52 11.35 33.37
N SER A 18 5.06 11.33 32.15
CA SER A 18 4.25 11.28 30.95
C SER A 18 3.27 10.13 31.17
N LYS A 19 1.97 10.46 31.21
CA LYS A 19 0.93 9.46 31.37
C LYS A 19 1.17 8.38 30.31
N GLU A 20 1.33 7.13 30.76
CA GLU A 20 1.58 6.01 29.87
C GLU A 20 0.46 5.99 28.82
N LYS A 21 0.83 6.10 27.53
CA LYS A 21 -0.16 6.17 26.46
C LYS A 21 -0.92 4.86 26.40
N VAL A 22 -2.24 4.92 26.50
CA VAL A 22 -3.12 3.75 26.46
C VAL A 22 -3.62 3.50 25.04
N TYR A 23 -4.12 2.29 24.79
CA TYR A 23 -4.60 1.86 23.47
C TYR A 23 -5.66 2.83 22.89
N ALA A 24 -6.54 3.34 23.74
CA ALA A 24 -7.54 4.36 23.37
C ALA A 24 -6.92 5.68 22.83
N ASP A 25 -5.70 6.07 23.24
CA ASP A 25 -5.06 7.31 22.80
C ASP A 25 -4.67 7.28 21.31
N TYR A 26 -4.61 6.08 20.72
CA TYR A 26 -4.26 5.87 19.31
C TYR A 26 -5.47 5.61 18.42
N TYR A 27 -6.64 5.34 19.00
CA TYR A 27 -7.90 5.37 18.28
C TYR A 27 -8.46 6.79 18.33
N ASN A 28 -8.61 7.41 17.17
CA ASN A 28 -9.15 8.77 17.07
C ASN A 28 -10.68 8.80 17.23
N PHE A 29 -11.17 8.41 18.40
CA PHE A 29 -12.60 8.38 18.73
C PHE A 29 -13.28 9.74 18.62
N GLU A 30 -12.53 10.81 18.87
CA GLU A 30 -13.11 12.15 18.80
C GLU A 30 -12.95 12.81 17.43
N VAL A 31 -12.37 12.18 16.40
CA VAL A 31 -12.12 12.85 15.10
C VAL A 31 -11.33 14.17 15.34
N LEU A 32 -10.26 14.06 16.14
CA LEU A 32 -9.63 15.14 16.90
C LEU A 32 -8.88 16.21 16.11
N SER A 33 -8.39 15.88 14.92
CA SER A 33 -7.75 16.83 14.01
C SER A 33 -7.75 16.28 12.60
N LEU A 34 -8.20 17.08 11.64
CA LEU A 34 -8.30 16.70 10.23
C LEU A 34 -7.57 17.75 9.38
N ASP A 35 -6.28 17.98 9.65
CA ASP A 35 -5.43 18.33 8.51
C ASP A 35 -5.39 17.08 7.60
N SER A 36 -5.26 17.27 6.29
CA SER A 36 -5.24 16.16 5.31
C SER A 36 -4.12 15.14 5.56
N VAL A 37 -3.12 15.50 6.38
CA VAL A 37 -2.01 14.66 6.86
C VAL A 37 -2.43 13.84 8.10
N ASN A 38 -3.32 14.35 8.95
CA ASN A 38 -3.81 13.76 10.19
C ASN A 38 -5.05 12.86 10.00
N MET A 39 -5.87 13.08 8.96
CA MET A 39 -6.91 12.11 8.59
C MET A 39 -6.28 10.73 8.36
N ARG A 40 -5.17 10.69 7.61
CA ARG A 40 -4.39 9.46 7.35
C ARG A 40 -3.84 8.79 8.60
N LYS A 41 -3.81 9.47 9.76
CA LYS A 41 -3.28 8.87 10.99
C LYS A 41 -4.21 7.83 11.60
N ASN A 42 -5.53 8.06 11.59
CA ASN A 42 -6.46 7.26 12.40
C ASN A 42 -7.84 6.99 11.75
N TRP A 43 -8.28 7.79 10.77
CA TRP A 43 -9.51 7.55 9.99
C TRP A 43 -9.17 7.59 8.49
N SER A 44 -9.22 6.45 7.83
CA SER A 44 -8.91 6.33 6.41
C SER A 44 -9.96 7.07 5.58
N LEU A 45 -9.53 8.14 4.90
CA LEU A 45 -10.31 8.89 3.93
C LEU A 45 -9.93 8.46 2.51
N LEU A 46 -10.91 8.02 1.75
CA LEU A 46 -10.78 7.70 0.34
C LEU A 46 -11.64 8.65 -0.49
N PRO A 47 -11.02 9.58 -1.21
CA PRO A 47 -11.74 10.38 -2.18
C PRO A 47 -12.12 9.55 -3.40
N HIS A 48 -13.40 9.60 -3.79
CA HIS A 48 -13.83 9.08 -5.10
C HIS A 48 -13.81 10.16 -6.17
N ASN A 49 -13.86 11.44 -5.77
CA ASN A 49 -13.78 12.61 -6.64
C ASN A 49 -12.87 13.68 -6.00
N LEU A 50 -12.49 14.71 -6.77
CA LEU A 50 -11.83 15.90 -6.24
C LEU A 50 -12.76 16.69 -5.32
N PHE A 51 -12.32 17.00 -4.10
CA PHE A 51 -13.06 17.81 -3.13
C PHE A 51 -12.14 18.58 -2.20
N ASP A 52 -12.69 19.66 -1.64
CA ASP A 52 -12.07 20.42 -0.56
C ASP A 52 -12.54 19.89 0.80
N ILE A 53 -11.60 19.79 1.74
CA ILE A 53 -11.88 19.51 3.15
C ILE A 53 -11.55 20.77 3.94
N THR A 54 -12.51 21.27 4.70
CA THR A 54 -12.33 22.41 5.60
C THR A 54 -12.62 22.01 7.03
N GLN A 55 -11.73 22.38 7.96
CA GLN A 55 -12.01 22.34 9.39
C GLN A 55 -12.63 23.67 9.81
N GLU A 56 -13.75 23.61 10.53
CA GLU A 56 -14.52 24.76 10.95
C GLU A 56 -14.81 24.67 12.45
N LYS A 57 -14.94 25.84 13.10
CA LYS A 57 -15.31 25.95 14.50
C LYS A 57 -16.47 26.93 14.63
N ILE A 58 -17.63 26.45 15.08
CA ILE A 58 -18.82 27.25 15.30
C ILE A 58 -19.26 27.06 16.76
N ASN A 59 -19.43 28.15 17.50
CA ASN A 59 -19.89 28.14 18.90
C ASN A 59 -19.06 27.21 19.82
N GLY A 60 -17.75 27.11 19.58
CA GLY A 60 -16.85 26.24 20.35
C GLY A 60 -16.86 24.77 19.92
N GLU A 61 -17.82 24.33 19.10
CA GLU A 61 -17.85 23.01 18.49
C GLU A 61 -16.99 22.98 17.23
N GLU A 62 -16.21 21.92 17.08
CA GLU A 62 -15.36 21.68 15.92
C GLU A 62 -16.01 20.62 15.01
N PHE A 63 -15.93 20.83 13.71
CA PHE A 63 -16.42 19.90 12.70
C PHE A 63 -15.59 20.03 11.43
N PHE A 64 -15.68 19.05 10.54
CA PHE A 64 -15.17 19.21 9.19
C PHE A 64 -16.32 19.23 8.19
N SER A 65 -16.01 19.79 7.03
CA SER A 65 -16.89 19.84 5.88
C SER A 65 -16.15 19.35 4.64
N ILE A 66 -16.78 18.47 3.87
CA ILE A 66 -16.38 18.09 2.53
C ILE A 66 -17.27 18.83 1.54
N LYS A 67 -16.65 19.53 0.60
CA LYS A 67 -17.32 20.33 -0.44
C LYS A 67 -16.68 20.01 -1.79
N PRO A 68 -17.41 20.06 -2.93
CA PRO A 68 -16.79 19.96 -4.24
C PRO A 68 -15.70 21.02 -4.40
N MET A 69 -14.58 20.70 -5.06
CA MET A 69 -13.56 21.70 -5.39
C MET A 69 -14.16 22.78 -6.27
N LYS A 70 -13.83 24.05 -5.99
CA LYS A 70 -14.33 25.21 -6.76
C LYS A 70 -13.75 25.30 -8.17
N ASP A 71 -12.54 24.79 -8.39
CA ASP A 71 -11.80 24.89 -9.65
C ASP A 71 -11.78 23.54 -10.39
N ASN A 72 -12.87 23.18 -11.06
CA ASN A 72 -12.85 22.03 -11.97
C ASN A 72 -12.29 22.44 -13.33
N PHE A 73 -11.09 21.95 -13.64
CA PHE A 73 -10.59 21.85 -15.01
C PHE A 73 -11.69 21.22 -15.87
N TRP A 74 -12.13 21.90 -16.94
CA TRP A 74 -13.12 21.46 -17.94
C TRP A 74 -14.62 21.67 -17.66
N GLY A 75 -15.03 22.31 -16.56
CA GLY A 75 -16.45 22.68 -16.36
C GLY A 75 -17.43 21.53 -16.09
N ILE A 76 -16.91 20.34 -15.77
CA ILE A 76 -17.70 19.18 -15.32
C ILE A 76 -17.92 19.30 -13.81
N PHE A 77 -19.15 19.22 -13.32
CA PHE A 77 -19.45 19.20 -11.89
C PHE A 77 -19.24 17.78 -11.33
N LEU A 78 -18.36 17.65 -10.33
CA LEU A 78 -18.14 16.38 -9.64
C LEU A 78 -18.93 16.37 -8.32
N PRO A 79 -19.73 15.33 -8.03
CA PRO A 79 -20.45 15.24 -6.78
C PRO A 79 -19.50 14.98 -5.61
N VAL A 80 -19.91 15.38 -4.39
CA VAL A 80 -19.17 14.99 -3.18
C VAL A 80 -19.25 13.47 -3.05
N SER A 81 -18.10 12.80 -3.11
CA SER A 81 -18.03 11.35 -3.00
C SER A 81 -16.76 10.95 -2.27
N ALA A 82 -16.92 10.33 -1.10
CA ALA A 82 -15.82 9.93 -0.25
C ALA A 82 -16.22 8.76 0.67
N GLU A 83 -15.23 8.02 1.17
CA GLU A 83 -15.41 7.12 2.30
C GLU A 83 -14.49 7.52 3.44
N ILE A 84 -15.01 7.52 4.67
CA ILE A 84 -14.26 7.72 5.90
C ILE A 84 -14.41 6.47 6.74
N SER A 85 -13.33 5.85 7.17
CA SER A 85 -13.40 4.56 7.86
C SER A 85 -12.39 4.40 8.98
N GLN A 86 -12.77 3.63 10.01
CA GLN A 86 -11.88 3.21 11.08
C GLN A 86 -12.27 1.81 11.56
N SER A 87 -11.27 0.94 11.70
CA SER A 87 -11.44 -0.36 12.36
C SER A 87 -11.14 -0.24 13.84
N PHE A 88 -11.73 -1.10 14.66
CA PHE A 88 -11.58 -1.16 16.12
C PHE A 88 -11.42 -2.62 16.52
N ILE A 89 -10.26 -2.97 17.06
CA ILE A 89 -9.98 -4.33 17.53
C ILE A 89 -10.39 -4.43 19.00
N VAL A 90 -11.08 -5.51 19.36
CA VAL A 90 -11.63 -5.73 20.69
C VAL A 90 -11.01 -6.97 21.30
N LYS A 91 -10.51 -6.83 22.52
CA LYS A 91 -9.76 -7.86 23.25
C LYS A 91 -10.66 -8.96 23.83
N ASN A 92 -11.87 -8.64 24.28
CA ASN A 92 -12.78 -9.62 24.90
C ASN A 92 -14.03 -9.88 24.01
N PRO A 93 -14.12 -11.05 23.34
CA PRO A 93 -15.24 -11.41 22.47
C PRO A 93 -16.51 -11.83 23.21
N GLU A 94 -16.46 -12.07 24.53
CA GLU A 94 -17.67 -12.36 25.34
C GLU A 94 -18.48 -11.10 25.63
N ILE A 95 -17.86 -9.92 25.49
CA ILE A 95 -18.56 -8.66 25.51
C ILE A 95 -19.06 -8.46 24.08
N LYS A 96 -20.35 -8.72 23.79
CA LYS A 96 -21.22 -7.93 22.88
C LYS A 96 -22.32 -8.79 22.27
N ASN A 97 -23.56 -8.48 22.66
CA ASN A 97 -24.68 -8.82 21.80
C ASN A 97 -25.06 -7.63 20.91
N LYS A 98 -24.64 -6.40 21.27
CA LYS A 98 -25.07 -5.17 20.60
C LYS A 98 -23.93 -4.16 20.45
N VAL A 99 -23.91 -3.47 19.32
CA VAL A 99 -23.05 -2.31 19.05
C VAL A 99 -23.93 -1.13 18.69
N ARG A 100 -23.67 0.03 19.30
CA ARG A 100 -24.38 1.26 19.00
C ARG A 100 -23.40 2.33 18.55
N VAL A 101 -23.68 2.93 17.40
CA VAL A 101 -22.90 4.05 16.86
C VAL A 101 -23.77 5.30 16.86
N GLU A 102 -23.25 6.41 17.38
CA GLU A 102 -23.87 7.73 17.31
C GLU A 102 -22.94 8.71 16.57
N ILE A 103 -23.50 9.39 15.57
CA ILE A 103 -22.81 10.39 14.77
C ILE A 103 -23.66 11.64 14.60
N SER A 104 -23.01 12.80 14.52
CA SER A 104 -23.69 14.08 14.31
C SER A 104 -23.29 14.66 12.96
N THR A 105 -24.21 14.64 12.01
CA THR A 105 -23.96 15.02 10.61
C THR A 105 -24.87 16.16 10.16
N LYS A 106 -24.41 16.91 9.17
CA LYS A 106 -25.18 17.92 8.44
C LYS A 106 -24.78 17.81 6.98
N GLY A 107 -25.70 18.02 6.05
CA GLY A 107 -25.33 18.05 4.64
C GLY A 107 -26.46 18.47 3.73
N LYS A 108 -26.09 18.77 2.50
CA LYS A 108 -27.00 19.24 1.47
C LYS A 108 -26.80 18.42 0.21
N HIS A 109 -27.87 17.82 -0.29
CA HIS A 109 -27.85 16.99 -1.50
C HIS A 109 -26.89 15.79 -1.37
N ILE A 110 -26.92 15.15 -0.19
CA ILE A 110 -26.10 14.00 0.20
C ILE A 110 -26.91 12.69 0.30
N GLY A 111 -28.09 12.64 -0.34
CA GLY A 111 -29.16 11.67 -0.08
C GLY A 111 -28.82 10.17 -0.25
N ALA A 112 -27.65 9.83 -0.78
CA ALA A 112 -27.18 8.44 -0.87
C ALA A 112 -26.13 8.06 0.19
N SER A 113 -25.82 8.96 1.13
CA SER A 113 -24.79 8.74 2.16
C SER A 113 -25.26 7.74 3.22
N LYS A 114 -24.35 6.88 3.67
CA LYS A 114 -24.64 5.77 4.59
C LYS A 114 -23.54 5.66 5.64
N LEU A 115 -23.91 5.19 6.83
CA LEU A 115 -22.95 4.62 7.77
C LEU A 115 -23.09 3.10 7.72
N HIS A 116 -21.99 2.44 7.43
CA HIS A 116 -21.84 0.99 7.45
C HIS A 116 -21.15 0.56 8.73
N LEU A 117 -21.61 -0.55 9.28
CA LEU A 117 -21.03 -1.21 10.43
C LEU A 117 -20.81 -2.68 10.11
N LYS A 118 -19.56 -3.12 10.21
CA LYS A 118 -19.17 -4.50 9.89
C LYS A 118 -18.50 -5.14 11.08
N GLY A 119 -18.79 -6.42 11.29
CA GLY A 119 -18.07 -7.26 12.23
C GLY A 119 -17.09 -8.18 11.49
N ILE A 120 -15.92 -8.38 12.08
CA ILE A 120 -14.87 -9.24 11.53
C ILE A 120 -14.46 -10.25 12.62
N ASP A 121 -14.35 -11.53 12.26
CA ASP A 121 -13.88 -12.59 13.17
C ASP A 121 -12.35 -12.56 13.36
N ALA A 122 -11.82 -13.49 14.17
CA ALA A 122 -10.39 -13.67 14.37
C ALA A 122 -9.62 -14.07 13.09
N LEU A 123 -10.28 -14.64 12.08
CA LEU A 123 -9.69 -15.07 10.81
C LEU A 123 -9.73 -13.97 9.73
N GLY A 124 -10.50 -12.91 9.94
CA GLY A 124 -10.67 -11.83 8.96
C GLY A 124 -11.92 -11.98 8.08
N ASN A 125 -12.81 -12.93 8.37
CA ASN A 125 -14.08 -13.04 7.67
C ASN A 125 -15.09 -12.05 8.21
N GLU A 126 -15.93 -11.53 7.31
CA GLU A 126 -17.08 -10.72 7.69
C GLU A 126 -18.08 -11.60 8.44
N THR A 127 -18.41 -11.22 9.68
CA THR A 127 -19.39 -11.91 10.55
C THR A 127 -20.77 -11.30 10.42
N PHE A 128 -20.84 -9.99 10.18
CA PHE A 128 -22.06 -9.28 9.81
C PHE A 128 -21.71 -7.97 9.09
N SER A 129 -22.69 -7.45 8.35
CA SER A 129 -22.65 -6.11 7.76
C SER A 129 -24.03 -5.49 7.86
N ASP A 130 -24.11 -4.31 8.47
CA ASP A 130 -25.31 -3.50 8.55
C ASP A 130 -25.02 -2.09 8.01
N ALA A 131 -26.04 -1.39 7.51
CA ALA A 131 -25.91 -0.03 7.01
C ALA A 131 -27.20 0.76 7.17
N PHE A 132 -27.08 2.04 7.52
CA PHE A 132 -28.21 2.96 7.58
C PHE A 132 -27.94 4.27 6.85
N PHE A 133 -29.01 4.85 6.31
CA PHE A 133 -28.94 6.11 5.58
C PHE A 133 -28.80 7.31 6.51
N LEU A 134 -27.96 8.25 6.10
CA LEU A 134 -27.84 9.54 6.75
C LEU A 134 -28.92 10.48 6.22
N LYS A 135 -29.47 11.29 7.11
CA LYS A 135 -30.48 12.28 6.72
C LYS A 135 -29.82 13.43 5.97
N ASP A 136 -30.33 13.71 4.77
CA ASP A 136 -29.99 14.93 4.02
C ASP A 136 -30.66 16.13 4.69
N SER A 137 -29.87 16.97 5.36
CA SER A 137 -30.39 18.09 6.14
C SER A 137 -29.34 19.17 6.33
N ASN A 138 -29.73 20.41 5.98
CA ASN A 138 -28.94 21.60 6.27
C ASN A 138 -28.86 21.93 7.77
N GLU A 139 -29.53 21.17 8.64
CA GLU A 139 -29.43 21.28 10.08
C GLU A 139 -28.64 20.10 10.65
N TRP A 140 -28.01 20.30 11.81
CA TRP A 140 -27.33 19.20 12.49
C TRP A 140 -28.32 18.13 12.92
N GLN A 141 -28.04 16.89 12.54
CA GLN A 141 -28.82 15.71 12.90
C GLN A 141 -27.93 14.74 13.66
N VAL A 142 -28.45 14.21 14.78
CA VAL A 142 -27.81 13.10 15.50
C VAL A 142 -28.43 11.81 14.99
N SER A 143 -27.64 10.98 14.33
CA SER A 143 -28.06 9.65 13.90
C SER A 143 -27.54 8.61 14.88
N LYS A 144 -28.42 7.69 15.29
CA LYS A 144 -28.10 6.58 16.19
C LYS A 144 -28.46 5.28 15.49
N HIS A 145 -27.55 4.33 15.52
CA HIS A 145 -27.78 3.02 14.94
C HIS A 145 -27.30 1.93 15.88
N LEU A 146 -28.10 0.88 15.98
CA LEU A 146 -27.91 -0.25 16.85
C LEU A 146 -27.92 -1.50 15.98
N ALA A 147 -26.86 -2.28 16.04
CA ALA A 147 -26.79 -3.58 15.38
C ALA A 147 -26.53 -4.68 16.39
N GLU A 148 -27.08 -5.86 16.13
CA GLU A 148 -26.73 -7.06 16.87
C GLU A 148 -25.40 -7.61 16.40
N VAL A 149 -24.59 -8.09 17.34
CA VAL A 149 -23.23 -8.59 17.08
C VAL A 149 -23.26 -10.11 17.24
N PRO A 150 -22.97 -10.87 16.18
CA PRO A 150 -22.79 -12.30 16.27
C PRO A 150 -21.67 -12.69 17.25
N GLN A 151 -21.84 -13.82 17.92
CA GLN A 151 -20.78 -14.40 18.75
C GLN A 151 -19.54 -14.68 17.88
N GLY A 152 -18.36 -14.35 18.40
CA GLY A 152 -17.10 -14.52 17.66
C GLY A 152 -16.69 -13.32 16.80
N THR A 153 -17.42 -12.19 16.83
CA THR A 153 -16.91 -10.93 16.29
C THR A 153 -15.79 -10.38 17.18
N ASN A 154 -14.60 -10.18 16.60
CA ASN A 154 -13.39 -9.75 17.30
C ASN A 154 -12.91 -8.33 16.92
N GLU A 155 -13.45 -7.78 15.84
CA GLU A 155 -13.08 -6.49 15.27
C GLU A 155 -14.31 -5.85 14.62
N PHE A 156 -14.41 -4.52 14.71
CA PHE A 156 -15.50 -3.74 14.13
C PHE A 156 -14.93 -2.75 13.13
N LEU A 157 -15.59 -2.59 12.00
CA LEU A 157 -15.26 -1.57 11.03
C LEU A 157 -16.45 -0.62 10.87
N VAL A 158 -16.21 0.65 11.15
CA VAL A 158 -17.18 1.74 10.95
C VAL A 158 -16.77 2.48 9.69
N VAL A 159 -17.67 2.53 8.69
CA VAL A 159 -17.41 3.21 7.42
C VAL A 159 -18.53 4.18 7.10
N LEU A 160 -18.20 5.45 7.06
CA LEU A 160 -19.05 6.52 6.61
C LEU A 160 -18.86 6.71 5.10
N GLU A 161 -19.82 6.24 4.31
CA GLU A 161 -19.90 6.47 2.87
C GLU A 161 -20.65 7.78 2.62
N ILE A 162 -19.98 8.72 1.99
CA ILE A 162 -20.51 10.03 1.63
C ILE A 162 -20.73 10.02 0.13
N LYS A 163 -21.98 10.23 -0.28
CA LYS A 163 -22.36 10.26 -1.70
C LYS A 163 -23.42 11.32 -1.93
N GLY A 164 -23.04 12.32 -2.70
CA GLY A 164 -23.94 13.37 -3.14
C GLY A 164 -24.52 13.13 -4.53
N ASP A 165 -25.47 13.98 -4.91
CA ASP A 165 -26.25 13.85 -6.13
C ASP A 165 -25.43 14.23 -7.38
N THR A 166 -25.40 13.39 -8.41
CA THR A 166 -24.60 13.62 -9.61
C THR A 166 -25.09 14.80 -10.47
N THR A 167 -26.28 15.33 -10.21
CA THR A 167 -26.96 16.34 -11.04
C THR A 167 -27.08 17.71 -10.39
N ILE A 168 -26.73 17.84 -9.10
CA ILE A 168 -27.02 19.04 -8.30
C ILE A 168 -25.73 19.73 -7.84
N GLN A 169 -25.68 21.07 -7.90
CA GLN A 169 -24.55 21.87 -7.40
C GLN A 169 -24.67 22.19 -5.90
N ASN A 170 -23.61 22.77 -5.30
CA ASN A 170 -23.60 23.25 -3.91
C ASN A 170 -23.87 22.15 -2.87
N GLN A 171 -23.34 20.97 -3.13
CA GLN A 171 -23.36 19.84 -2.20
C GLN A 171 -22.37 20.09 -1.07
N PHE A 172 -22.68 19.61 0.12
CA PHE A 172 -21.68 19.50 1.17
C PHE A 172 -22.07 18.43 2.17
N PHE A 173 -21.06 17.87 2.83
CA PHE A 173 -21.23 16.98 3.97
C PHE A 173 -20.38 17.48 5.13
N SER A 174 -20.94 17.55 6.33
CA SER A 174 -20.23 17.93 7.54
C SER A 174 -20.46 16.91 8.65
N LEU A 175 -19.43 16.62 9.43
CA LEU A 175 -19.48 15.72 10.58
C LEU A 175 -18.85 16.43 11.79
N LYS A 176 -19.61 16.50 12.90
CA LYS A 176 -19.08 17.01 14.18
C LYS A 176 -18.03 16.06 14.73
N LYS A 177 -17.08 16.64 15.46
CA LYS A 177 -16.15 15.94 16.33
C LYS A 177 -16.89 14.97 17.28
N GLY A 178 -16.40 13.73 17.43
CA GLY A 178 -16.96 12.75 18.37
C GLY A 178 -17.92 11.70 17.79
N VAL A 179 -17.39 10.69 17.12
CA VAL A 179 -18.14 9.46 16.80
C VAL A 179 -18.20 8.61 18.06
N LYS A 180 -19.40 8.42 18.62
CA LYS A 180 -19.56 7.65 19.85
C LYS A 180 -19.92 6.21 19.53
N ILE A 181 -19.06 5.28 19.96
CA ILE A 181 -19.29 3.85 19.78
C ILE A 181 -19.47 3.23 21.16
N TYR A 182 -20.56 2.49 21.30
CA TYR A 182 -20.90 1.74 22.50
C TYR A 182 -21.00 0.27 22.16
N LEU A 183 -20.58 -0.54 23.12
CA LEU A 183 -20.61 -1.99 23.06
C LEU A 183 -21.47 -2.44 24.23
N ASN A 184 -22.66 -2.95 23.92
CA ASN A 184 -23.78 -2.97 24.84
C ASN A 184 -23.99 -1.55 25.42
N GLU A 185 -23.84 -1.37 26.74
CA GLU A 185 -23.95 -0.08 27.41
C GLU A 185 -22.60 0.61 27.69
N SER A 186 -21.48 -0.06 27.41
CA SER A 186 -20.14 0.47 27.70
C SER A 186 -19.60 1.29 26.54
N TYR A 187 -19.13 2.50 26.83
CA TYR A 187 -18.43 3.34 25.85
C TYR A 187 -17.12 2.67 25.43
N LEU A 188 -16.93 2.45 24.12
CA LEU A 188 -15.81 1.66 23.58
C LEU A 188 -14.43 2.14 24.08
N PRO A 189 -14.11 3.45 24.13
CA PRO A 189 -12.84 3.92 24.67
C PRO A 189 -12.56 3.46 26.09
N ASN A 190 -13.58 3.34 26.95
CA ASN A 190 -13.40 2.87 28.33
C ASN A 190 -13.00 1.39 28.39
N LEU A 191 -13.46 0.59 27.42
CA LEU A 191 -13.08 -0.82 27.27
C LEU A 191 -11.67 -1.00 26.68
N LEU A 192 -11.09 0.08 26.15
CA LEU A 192 -9.80 0.13 25.49
C LEU A 192 -8.73 0.83 26.36
N LEU A 193 -9.01 1.09 27.63
CA LEU A 193 -8.08 1.74 28.57
C LEU A 193 -6.97 0.81 29.07
N GLU A 194 -7.07 -0.50 28.86
CA GLU A 194 -5.93 -1.39 29.05
C GLU A 194 -4.95 -1.22 27.88
N GLY A 195 -3.76 -0.67 28.15
CA GLY A 195 -2.69 -0.59 27.16
C GLY A 195 -2.28 -1.96 26.60
N VAL A 196 -1.62 -1.97 25.44
CA VAL A 196 -0.87 -3.15 25.00
C VAL A 196 0.36 -3.26 25.89
N ALA A 197 0.21 -3.89 27.05
CA ALA A 197 1.34 -4.23 27.89
C ALA A 197 2.17 -5.29 27.13
N TYR A 198 3.22 -4.84 26.45
CA TYR A 198 4.20 -5.74 25.87
C TYR A 198 4.97 -6.39 27.02
N LYS A 199 4.74 -7.68 27.24
CA LYS A 199 5.43 -8.47 28.26
C LYS A 199 6.85 -8.76 27.80
N ASP A 200 7.81 -8.70 28.74
CA ASP A 200 9.22 -9.03 28.47
C ASP A 200 9.41 -10.47 27.94
N GLU A 201 8.48 -11.37 28.22
CA GLU A 201 8.41 -12.72 27.64
C GLU A 201 8.44 -12.70 26.09
N TYR A 202 7.79 -11.72 25.46
CA TYR A 202 7.82 -11.56 24.00
C TYR A 202 9.22 -11.18 23.51
N LEU A 203 9.99 -10.41 24.28
CA LEU A 203 11.38 -10.13 23.96
C LEU A 203 12.22 -11.39 24.08
N GLN A 204 12.02 -12.23 25.10
CA GLN A 204 12.82 -13.45 25.27
C GLN A 204 12.71 -14.38 24.06
N GLN A 205 11.55 -14.43 23.40
CA GLN A 205 11.29 -15.27 22.24
C GLN A 205 11.74 -14.63 20.91
N ALA A 206 12.02 -13.33 20.90
CA ALA A 206 12.53 -12.63 19.74
C ALA A 206 14.06 -12.77 19.66
N VAL A 207 14.59 -13.19 18.50
CA VAL A 207 16.01 -13.52 18.35
C VAL A 207 16.76 -12.32 17.80
N SER A 208 17.85 -11.92 18.46
CA SER A 208 18.76 -10.90 17.93
C SER A 208 19.65 -11.50 16.85
N VAL A 209 19.72 -10.86 15.69
CA VAL A 209 20.41 -11.39 14.50
C VAL A 209 21.31 -10.31 13.89
N PRO A 210 22.55 -10.66 13.49
CA PRO A 210 23.38 -9.76 12.69
C PRO A 210 22.66 -9.31 11.42
N TYR A 211 22.85 -8.05 11.01
CA TYR A 211 22.15 -7.46 9.87
C TYR A 211 22.26 -8.28 8.57
N ASN A 212 23.44 -8.85 8.31
CA ASN A 212 23.76 -9.65 7.14
C ASN A 212 23.20 -11.09 7.19
N GLU A 213 22.63 -11.51 8.32
CA GLU A 213 22.08 -12.86 8.52
C GLU A 213 20.54 -12.85 8.64
N ILE A 214 19.90 -11.67 8.65
CA ILE A 214 18.44 -11.57 8.81
C ILE A 214 17.73 -12.36 7.71
N GLY A 215 18.13 -12.17 6.43
CA GLY A 215 17.45 -12.84 5.32
C GLY A 215 17.55 -14.37 5.40
N LYS A 216 18.71 -14.90 5.78
CA LYS A 216 18.91 -16.34 6.00
C LYS A 216 18.06 -16.84 7.17
N GLN A 217 18.06 -16.12 8.29
CA GLN A 217 17.29 -16.52 9.46
C GLN A 217 15.78 -16.54 9.17
N LEU A 218 15.28 -15.57 8.39
CA LEU A 218 13.90 -15.55 7.92
C LEU A 218 13.55 -16.77 7.07
N SER A 219 14.46 -17.19 6.17
CA SER A 219 14.30 -18.41 5.37
C SER A 219 14.22 -19.67 6.23
N GLU A 220 15.10 -19.81 7.22
CA GLU A 220 15.10 -20.95 8.15
C GLU A 220 13.80 -21.05 8.95
N MET A 221 13.24 -19.90 9.38
CA MET A 221 11.98 -19.84 10.14
C MET A 221 10.74 -20.27 9.33
N ILE A 222 10.87 -20.42 8.01
CA ILE A 222 9.77 -20.83 7.13
C ILE A 222 10.12 -22.09 6.31
N ALA A 223 11.26 -22.72 6.56
CA ALA A 223 11.78 -23.81 5.75
C ALA A 223 10.87 -25.05 5.77
N ASP A 224 10.23 -25.33 6.91
CA ASP A 224 9.32 -26.44 7.14
C ASP A 224 7.89 -26.18 6.63
N LYS A 225 7.60 -24.96 6.15
CA LYS A 225 6.26 -24.58 5.70
C LYS A 225 6.10 -24.87 4.20
N PRO A 226 4.97 -25.49 3.77
CA PRO A 226 4.70 -25.82 2.38
C PRO A 226 4.24 -24.60 1.55
N ALA A 227 4.88 -23.45 1.73
CA ALA A 227 4.41 -22.21 1.14
C ALA A 227 4.65 -22.15 -0.37
N LYS A 228 3.57 -21.96 -1.13
CA LYS A 228 3.59 -21.67 -2.57
C LYS A 228 3.98 -20.22 -2.85
N VAL A 229 3.54 -19.31 -1.98
CA VAL A 229 3.72 -17.87 -2.14
C VAL A 229 4.23 -17.27 -0.84
N ILE A 230 5.32 -16.50 -0.91
CA ILE A 230 5.86 -15.78 0.23
C ILE A 230 5.90 -14.29 -0.10
N ALA A 231 5.14 -13.48 0.63
CA ALA A 231 5.20 -12.04 0.50
C ALA A 231 6.13 -11.44 1.55
N PHE A 232 7.03 -10.58 1.08
CA PHE A 232 7.96 -9.80 1.87
C PHE A 232 7.51 -8.33 1.85
N GLY A 233 6.97 -7.89 2.98
CA GLY A 233 6.45 -6.54 3.19
C GLY A 233 7.46 -5.63 3.86
N GLU A 234 7.94 -4.60 3.15
CA GLU A 234 8.71 -3.52 3.76
C GLU A 234 7.80 -2.50 4.48
N PRO A 235 8.18 -1.97 5.65
CA PRO A 235 7.35 -1.03 6.41
C PRO A 235 7.38 0.40 5.84
N LEU A 236 8.32 0.65 4.93
CA LEU A 236 8.57 1.93 4.29
C LEU A 236 9.38 1.75 3.02
N HIS A 237 9.17 2.64 2.06
CA HIS A 237 10.02 2.74 0.88
C HIS A 237 11.26 3.59 1.16
N GLY A 238 12.24 3.49 0.26
CA GLY A 238 13.36 4.42 0.20
C GLY A 238 14.39 4.32 1.33
N SER A 239 14.43 3.18 2.02
CA SER A 239 15.58 2.79 2.85
C SER A 239 16.57 1.93 2.06
N LYS A 240 17.80 1.83 2.57
CA LYS A 240 18.78 0.85 2.11
C LYS A 240 18.51 -0.53 2.70
N GLU A 241 18.08 -0.57 3.95
CA GLU A 241 18.20 -1.76 4.77
C GLU A 241 17.18 -2.85 4.44
N PHE A 242 15.92 -2.49 4.18
CA PHE A 242 14.84 -3.45 3.90
C PHE A 242 15.01 -4.16 2.54
N PRO A 243 15.30 -3.46 1.42
CA PRO A 243 15.61 -4.12 0.15
C PRO A 243 16.85 -5.02 0.24
N ASP A 244 17.85 -4.64 1.03
CA ASP A 244 19.04 -5.46 1.25
C ASP A 244 18.76 -6.75 2.02
N VAL A 245 17.90 -6.72 3.05
CA VAL A 245 17.42 -7.93 3.73
C VAL A 245 16.59 -8.79 2.78
N PHE A 246 15.72 -8.16 1.96
CA PHE A 246 15.00 -8.90 0.92
C PHE A 246 15.96 -9.58 -0.05
N PHE A 247 17.05 -8.93 -0.47
CA PHE A 247 18.04 -9.54 -1.34
C PHE A 247 18.70 -10.77 -0.69
N GLN A 248 19.11 -10.69 0.58
CA GLN A 248 19.65 -11.83 1.33
C GLN A 248 18.65 -13.01 1.35
N PHE A 249 17.39 -12.71 1.68
CA PHE A 249 16.30 -13.70 1.73
C PHE A 249 16.06 -14.31 0.34
N PHE A 250 15.93 -13.47 -0.71
CA PHE A 250 15.76 -13.87 -2.09
C PHE A 250 16.86 -14.83 -2.57
N GLN A 251 18.13 -14.50 -2.32
CA GLN A 251 19.25 -15.37 -2.68
C GLN A 251 19.12 -16.74 -2.04
N HIS A 252 18.79 -16.79 -0.75
CA HIS A 252 18.63 -18.06 -0.03
C HIS A 252 17.43 -18.86 -0.57
N GLN A 253 16.30 -18.20 -0.83
CA GLN A 253 15.11 -18.84 -1.36
C GLN A 253 15.29 -19.38 -2.79
N VAL A 254 16.00 -18.67 -3.66
CA VAL A 254 16.31 -19.14 -5.01
C VAL A 254 17.26 -20.34 -4.96
N THR A 255 18.28 -20.30 -4.11
CA THR A 255 19.33 -21.33 -4.07
C THR A 255 18.91 -22.59 -3.34
N HIS A 256 17.99 -22.51 -2.37
CA HIS A 256 17.63 -23.67 -1.52
C HIS A 256 16.14 -24.05 -1.59
N ASN A 257 15.24 -23.14 -1.97
CA ASN A 257 13.80 -23.31 -1.76
C ASN A 257 12.97 -23.18 -3.05
N GLN A 258 13.55 -23.49 -4.20
CA GLN A 258 12.88 -23.56 -5.51
C GLN A 258 12.02 -22.33 -5.87
N VAL A 259 12.43 -21.13 -5.46
CA VAL A 259 11.80 -19.91 -5.97
C VAL A 259 12.12 -19.75 -7.46
N LYS A 260 11.08 -19.53 -8.28
CA LYS A 260 11.22 -19.29 -9.73
C LYS A 260 10.65 -17.96 -10.20
N LYS A 261 9.66 -17.42 -9.49
CA LYS A 261 9.00 -16.16 -9.84
C LYS A 261 9.14 -15.16 -8.71
N VAL A 262 9.55 -13.94 -9.06
CA VAL A 262 9.65 -12.81 -8.13
C VAL A 262 8.79 -11.68 -8.65
N PHE A 263 7.76 -11.35 -7.89
CA PHE A 263 6.84 -10.26 -8.16
C PHE A 263 7.29 -9.02 -7.41
N PHE A 264 7.34 -7.88 -8.10
CA PHE A 264 7.65 -6.58 -7.51
C PHE A 264 6.40 -5.70 -7.55
N GLU A 265 6.13 -4.98 -6.47
CA GLU A 265 5.23 -3.84 -6.46
C GLU A 265 5.81 -2.69 -7.29
N ASN A 266 5.80 -2.90 -8.60
CA ASN A 266 6.27 -1.98 -9.61
C ASN A 266 5.46 -2.23 -10.90
N SER A 267 5.55 -1.28 -11.84
CA SER A 267 4.91 -1.37 -13.15
C SER A 267 5.21 -2.71 -13.83
N ILE A 268 4.16 -3.34 -14.38
CA ILE A 268 4.27 -4.52 -15.26
C ILE A 268 5.37 -4.30 -16.31
N LEU A 269 5.34 -3.15 -17.00
CA LEU A 269 6.26 -2.86 -18.09
C LEU A 269 7.70 -2.65 -17.62
N GLU A 270 7.90 -2.11 -16.42
CA GLU A 270 9.24 -1.94 -15.85
C GLU A 270 9.87 -3.29 -15.53
N ALA A 271 9.12 -4.15 -14.85
CA ALA A 271 9.58 -5.49 -14.53
C ALA A 271 9.78 -6.36 -15.79
N MET A 272 9.00 -6.16 -16.87
CA MET A 272 9.27 -6.83 -18.16
C MET A 272 10.64 -6.46 -18.74
N ARG A 273 11.07 -5.20 -18.61
CA ARG A 273 12.42 -4.78 -19.04
C ARG A 273 13.51 -5.41 -18.18
N TRP A 274 13.28 -5.49 -16.87
CA TRP A 274 14.17 -6.22 -15.96
C TRP A 274 14.25 -7.69 -16.33
N ASN A 275 13.10 -8.33 -16.59
CA ASN A 275 13.01 -9.74 -16.96
C ASN A 275 13.82 -10.02 -18.22
N ARG A 276 13.60 -9.27 -19.30
CA ARG A 276 14.39 -9.40 -20.53
C ARG A 276 15.89 -9.18 -20.28
N PHE A 277 16.28 -8.21 -19.44
CA PHE A 277 17.70 -8.03 -19.09
C PHE A 277 18.33 -9.25 -18.41
N ILE A 278 17.60 -9.94 -17.52
CA ILE A 278 18.10 -11.11 -16.77
C ILE A 278 17.93 -12.43 -17.54
N THR A 279 17.00 -12.54 -18.49
CA THR A 279 16.74 -13.77 -19.25
C THR A 279 17.41 -13.81 -20.62
N ASP A 280 17.57 -12.66 -21.27
CA ASP A 280 17.95 -12.58 -22.68
C ASP A 280 19.40 -12.11 -22.84
N GLN A 281 20.22 -12.93 -23.50
CA GLN A 281 21.62 -12.58 -23.75
C GLN A 281 21.77 -11.37 -24.67
N ASN A 282 20.83 -11.19 -25.59
CA ASN A 282 20.79 -10.09 -26.58
C ASN A 282 19.71 -9.04 -26.25
N SER A 283 19.39 -8.87 -24.96
CA SER A 283 18.41 -7.86 -24.55
C SER A 283 18.80 -6.47 -25.05
N VAL A 284 17.83 -5.74 -25.60
CA VAL A 284 17.98 -4.32 -25.96
C VAL A 284 18.09 -3.42 -24.73
N PHE A 285 17.71 -3.94 -23.55
CA PHE A 285 17.77 -3.21 -22.30
C PHE A 285 19.14 -3.38 -21.66
N ALA A 286 19.94 -2.32 -21.64
CA ALA A 286 21.22 -2.27 -20.95
C ALA A 286 21.06 -1.84 -19.49
N LEU A 287 21.98 -2.27 -18.61
CA LEU A 287 21.94 -1.93 -17.19
C LEU A 287 21.88 -0.41 -16.97
N ASP A 288 22.72 0.36 -17.66
CA ASP A 288 22.77 1.82 -17.52
C ASP A 288 21.43 2.49 -17.87
N THR A 289 20.68 1.91 -18.82
CA THR A 289 19.32 2.38 -19.17
C THR A 289 18.32 2.06 -18.07
N LEU A 290 18.41 0.87 -17.46
CA LEU A 290 17.53 0.45 -16.37
C LEU A 290 17.79 1.21 -15.08
N MET A 291 19.06 1.57 -14.83
CA MET A 291 19.50 2.32 -13.65
C MET A 291 19.21 3.82 -13.73
N LYS A 292 18.55 4.28 -14.79
CA LYS A 292 18.20 5.68 -14.93
C LYS A 292 17.26 6.11 -13.79
N PRO A 293 17.61 7.19 -13.07
CA PRO A 293 16.79 7.83 -12.06
C PRO A 293 15.28 7.74 -12.17
N GLU A 294 14.77 8.19 -13.30
CA GLU A 294 13.36 8.24 -13.62
C GLU A 294 12.67 6.88 -13.42
N ARG A 295 13.33 5.78 -13.77
CA ARG A 295 12.73 4.44 -13.82
C ARG A 295 12.69 3.74 -12.45
N LEU A 296 13.41 4.26 -11.46
CA LEU A 296 13.63 3.57 -10.18
C LEU A 296 12.62 3.99 -9.09
N GLY A 297 12.00 5.16 -9.23
CA GLY A 297 11.01 5.64 -8.27
C GLY A 297 11.57 5.77 -6.84
N LEU A 298 11.10 4.92 -5.92
CA LEU A 298 11.55 4.88 -4.52
C LEU A 298 12.38 3.63 -4.19
N LEU A 299 12.77 2.85 -5.21
CA LEU A 299 13.65 1.71 -5.03
C LEU A 299 15.10 2.18 -4.96
N ASP A 300 15.86 1.59 -4.04
CA ASP A 300 17.28 1.85 -3.91
C ASP A 300 18.03 1.40 -5.20
N PRO A 301 18.74 2.31 -5.90
CA PRO A 301 19.51 1.97 -7.08
C PRO A 301 20.54 0.85 -6.84
N ASP A 302 21.20 0.83 -5.68
CA ASP A 302 22.20 -0.19 -5.38
C ASP A 302 21.57 -1.56 -5.23
N PHE A 303 20.39 -1.64 -4.61
CA PHE A 303 19.58 -2.85 -4.55
C PHE A 303 19.16 -3.32 -5.94
N VAL A 304 18.58 -2.45 -6.77
CA VAL A 304 18.11 -2.82 -8.13
C VAL A 304 19.28 -3.33 -8.97
N LYS A 305 20.42 -2.64 -8.96
CA LYS A 305 21.63 -3.09 -9.66
C LYS A 305 22.09 -4.46 -9.17
N LYS A 306 22.18 -4.64 -7.84
CA LYS A 306 22.63 -5.87 -7.20
C LYS A 306 21.74 -7.06 -7.55
N ILE A 307 20.42 -6.90 -7.44
CA ILE A 307 19.47 -7.99 -7.71
C ILE A 307 19.41 -8.36 -9.19
N LEU A 308 19.46 -7.37 -10.10
CA LEU A 308 19.49 -7.62 -11.55
C LEU A 308 20.77 -8.36 -11.97
N LEU A 309 21.94 -7.91 -11.52
CA LEU A 309 23.21 -8.52 -11.89
C LEU A 309 23.33 -9.94 -11.33
N TRP A 310 23.00 -10.15 -10.06
CA TRP A 310 23.05 -11.47 -9.45
C TRP A 310 22.12 -12.46 -10.17
N THR A 311 20.89 -12.03 -10.47
CA THR A 311 19.89 -12.90 -11.12
C THR A 311 20.26 -13.20 -12.56
N LYS A 312 20.83 -12.23 -13.30
CA LYS A 312 21.36 -12.45 -14.64
C LYS A 312 22.47 -13.51 -14.64
N GLU A 313 23.40 -13.43 -13.69
CA GLU A 313 24.47 -14.44 -13.56
C GLU A 313 23.95 -15.81 -13.13
N TYR A 314 22.93 -15.85 -12.27
CA TYR A 314 22.24 -17.10 -11.92
C TYR A 314 21.56 -17.72 -13.15
N ASN A 315 20.77 -16.94 -13.90
CA ASN A 315 20.03 -17.39 -15.09
C ASN A 315 20.93 -17.82 -16.25
N LYS A 316 22.16 -17.29 -16.35
CA LYS A 316 23.14 -17.76 -17.33
C LYS A 316 23.60 -19.20 -17.08
N LYS A 317 23.63 -19.61 -15.81
CA LYS A 317 24.18 -20.91 -15.37
C LYS A 317 23.12 -21.98 -15.19
N ASN A 318 21.84 -21.61 -15.24
CA ASN A 318 20.73 -22.50 -14.95
C ASN A 318 19.73 -22.51 -16.11
N SER A 319 19.30 -23.70 -16.52
CA SER A 319 18.23 -23.86 -17.52
C SER A 319 16.88 -23.39 -16.99
N ASP A 320 16.66 -23.57 -15.70
CA ASP A 320 15.45 -23.15 -15.00
C ASP A 320 15.64 -21.74 -14.44
N LYS A 321 15.20 -20.75 -15.23
CA LYS A 321 15.49 -19.33 -15.01
C LYS A 321 14.51 -18.72 -14.00
N ILE A 322 15.03 -17.79 -13.22
CA ILE A 322 14.25 -16.88 -12.40
C ILE A 322 13.62 -15.81 -13.29
N GLN A 323 12.34 -15.54 -13.07
CA GLN A 323 11.59 -14.50 -13.76
C GLN A 323 11.22 -13.36 -12.81
N PHE A 324 11.37 -12.13 -13.29
CA PHE A 324 10.92 -10.93 -12.60
C PHE A 324 9.62 -10.44 -13.23
N LEU A 325 8.64 -10.16 -12.39
CA LEU A 325 7.29 -9.81 -12.81
C LEU A 325 6.82 -8.58 -12.04
N GLY A 326 6.15 -7.68 -12.73
CA GLY A 326 5.55 -6.49 -12.11
C GLY A 326 4.08 -6.78 -11.88
N ILE A 327 3.55 -6.37 -10.74
CA ILE A 327 2.14 -6.58 -10.42
C ILE A 327 1.36 -5.27 -10.36
N ASP A 328 2.04 -4.14 -10.25
CA ASP A 328 1.40 -2.85 -10.13
C ASP A 328 1.00 -2.31 -11.51
N CYS A 329 -0.17 -1.68 -11.54
CA CYS A 329 -0.77 -1.06 -12.72
C CYS A 329 -0.61 0.47 -12.70
N TYR A 330 0.09 1.03 -11.71
CA TYR A 330 0.15 2.48 -11.46
C TYR A 330 0.95 3.23 -12.54
N SER A 331 0.33 3.45 -13.69
CA SER A 331 0.66 4.56 -14.58
C SER A 331 -0.44 5.62 -14.46
N THR A 332 -0.06 6.77 -13.91
CA THR A 332 -0.91 7.96 -13.92
C THR A 332 -1.36 8.25 -15.35
N GLY A 333 -2.61 8.68 -15.53
CA GLY A 333 -3.39 8.54 -16.78
C GLY A 333 -2.75 9.03 -18.08
N PHE A 334 -1.72 9.88 -18.04
CA PHE A 334 -1.01 10.38 -19.23
C PHE A 334 0.13 9.47 -19.74
N ILE A 335 0.57 8.48 -18.95
CA ILE A 335 1.79 7.69 -19.24
C ILE A 335 1.46 6.32 -19.84
N ARG A 336 0.21 5.85 -19.74
CA ARG A 336 -0.17 4.46 -20.08
C ARG A 336 0.22 4.04 -21.50
N GLU A 337 -0.17 4.85 -22.48
CA GLU A 337 0.17 4.65 -23.90
C GLU A 337 1.65 4.89 -24.16
N THR A 338 2.21 5.92 -23.52
CA THR A 338 3.59 6.36 -23.71
C THR A 338 4.58 5.26 -23.28
N ASP A 339 4.38 4.68 -22.10
CA ASP A 339 5.27 3.64 -21.57
C ASP A 339 5.13 2.32 -22.35
N LEU A 340 3.90 1.88 -22.64
CA LEU A 340 3.70 0.69 -23.47
C LEU A 340 4.26 0.89 -24.88
N GLY A 341 3.99 2.04 -25.49
CA GLY A 341 4.54 2.38 -26.79
C GLY A 341 6.07 2.40 -26.76
N ASN A 342 6.68 3.03 -25.75
CA ASN A 342 8.13 3.06 -25.64
C ASN A 342 8.72 1.67 -25.45
N PHE A 343 8.10 0.81 -24.65
CA PHE A 343 8.47 -0.59 -24.52
C PHE A 343 8.42 -1.32 -25.88
N LEU A 344 7.28 -1.28 -26.57
CA LEU A 344 7.08 -1.94 -27.86
C LEU A 344 8.08 -1.46 -28.91
N TYR A 345 8.35 -0.15 -28.95
CA TYR A 345 9.32 0.43 -29.88
C TYR A 345 10.75 -0.04 -29.58
N ASP A 346 11.13 -0.12 -28.30
CA ASP A 346 12.46 -0.55 -27.90
C ASP A 346 12.71 -2.00 -28.28
N ILE A 347 11.78 -2.89 -27.93
CA ILE A 347 11.91 -4.32 -28.28
C ILE A 347 11.87 -4.58 -29.79
N ASN A 348 11.19 -3.71 -30.55
CA ASN A 348 11.11 -3.83 -31.99
C ASN A 348 12.30 -3.19 -32.72
N THR A 349 13.21 -2.50 -32.01
CA THR A 349 14.32 -1.77 -32.64
C THR A 349 15.26 -2.63 -33.48
N PRO A 350 15.63 -3.86 -33.07
CA PRO A 350 16.57 -4.65 -33.85
C PRO A 350 15.99 -5.20 -35.16
N GLN A 351 14.72 -5.61 -35.19
CA GLN A 351 14.10 -6.26 -36.37
C GLN A 351 13.09 -5.40 -37.12
N ARG A 352 12.53 -4.35 -36.50
CA ARG A 352 11.45 -3.50 -37.04
C ARG A 352 10.32 -4.31 -37.68
N ASN A 353 9.76 -5.25 -36.91
CA ASN A 353 8.62 -6.03 -37.34
C ASN A 353 7.38 -5.11 -37.52
N PRO A 354 6.74 -5.11 -38.71
CA PRO A 354 5.61 -4.23 -39.00
C PRO A 354 4.40 -4.41 -38.08
N LEU A 355 4.22 -5.61 -37.50
CA LEU A 355 3.10 -5.90 -36.61
C LEU A 355 3.22 -5.14 -35.28
N LEU A 356 4.42 -5.10 -34.69
CA LEU A 356 4.67 -4.34 -33.46
C LEU A 356 4.62 -2.82 -33.71
N ASP A 357 5.09 -2.35 -34.87
CA ASP A 357 4.96 -0.94 -35.24
C ASP A 357 3.49 -0.55 -35.45
N THR A 358 2.69 -1.45 -36.01
CA THR A 358 1.24 -1.24 -36.17
C THR A 358 0.54 -1.26 -34.82
N LEU A 359 0.90 -2.18 -33.91
CA LEU A 359 0.39 -2.17 -32.54
C LEU A 359 0.73 -0.84 -31.83
N PHE A 360 1.99 -0.39 -31.93
CA PHE A 360 2.44 0.90 -31.40
C PHE A 360 1.58 2.06 -31.92
N LEU A 361 1.37 2.11 -33.24
CA LEU A 361 0.60 3.20 -33.87
C LEU A 361 -0.88 3.18 -33.50
N LYS A 362 -1.43 1.99 -33.19
CA LYS A 362 -2.80 1.79 -32.74
C LYS A 362 -3.03 2.15 -31.27
N LEU A 363 -1.98 2.27 -30.45
CA LEU A 363 -2.15 2.63 -29.04
C LEU A 363 -2.88 3.96 -28.90
N ASP A 364 -4.11 3.87 -28.38
CA ASP A 364 -4.97 4.99 -28.05
C ASP A 364 -5.94 4.53 -26.94
N PHE A 365 -5.72 5.06 -25.74
CA PHE A 365 -6.46 4.80 -24.52
C PHE A 365 -7.31 6.01 -24.13
N SER A 366 -7.56 6.94 -25.07
CA SER A 366 -8.33 8.17 -24.80
C SER A 366 -9.81 7.89 -24.54
N SER A 367 -10.31 6.68 -24.84
CA SER A 367 -11.66 6.24 -24.51
C SER A 367 -11.73 4.72 -24.42
N LYS A 368 -12.81 4.20 -23.82
CA LYS A 368 -13.09 2.75 -23.82
C LYS A 368 -13.17 2.15 -25.20
N GLN A 369 -13.85 2.83 -26.14
CA GLN A 369 -13.98 2.32 -27.50
C GLN A 369 -12.60 2.14 -28.17
N LYS A 370 -11.72 3.13 -28.04
CA LYS A 370 -10.38 3.05 -28.64
C LYS A 370 -9.48 2.02 -27.94
N THR A 371 -9.59 1.90 -26.62
CA THR A 371 -8.88 0.84 -25.88
C THR A 371 -9.34 -0.55 -26.32
N LEU A 372 -10.65 -0.73 -26.57
CA LEU A 372 -11.19 -1.98 -27.11
C LEU A 372 -10.69 -2.26 -28.53
N GLU A 373 -10.48 -1.23 -29.36
CA GLU A 373 -9.87 -1.41 -30.69
C GLU A 373 -8.43 -1.93 -30.61
N VAL A 374 -7.65 -1.48 -29.62
CA VAL A 374 -6.31 -2.03 -29.34
C VAL A 374 -6.40 -3.50 -28.93
N LEU A 375 -7.31 -3.83 -28.01
CA LEU A 375 -7.52 -5.22 -27.56
C LEU A 375 -7.94 -6.14 -28.72
N ASN A 376 -8.93 -5.72 -29.52
CA ASN A 376 -9.38 -6.48 -30.67
C ASN A 376 -8.24 -6.72 -31.67
N PHE A 377 -7.37 -5.73 -31.87
CA PHE A 377 -6.20 -5.91 -32.72
C PHE A 377 -5.21 -6.93 -32.14
N MET A 378 -4.95 -6.88 -30.83
CA MET A 378 -4.09 -7.84 -30.14
C MET A 378 -4.64 -9.27 -30.20
N GLU A 379 -5.95 -9.43 -30.06
CA GLU A 379 -6.62 -10.73 -30.13
C GLU A 379 -6.62 -11.30 -31.55
N ALA A 380 -6.90 -10.47 -32.56
CA ALA A 380 -6.85 -10.86 -33.96
C ALA A 380 -5.45 -11.31 -34.43
N HIS A 381 -4.39 -10.86 -33.75
CA HIS A 381 -2.99 -11.18 -34.08
C HIS A 381 -2.27 -11.94 -32.95
N GLN A 382 -3.03 -12.62 -32.09
CA GLN A 382 -2.48 -13.27 -30.89
C GLN A 382 -1.29 -14.19 -31.22
N MET A 383 -1.42 -15.08 -32.20
CA MET A 383 -0.35 -16.05 -32.52
C MET A 383 0.95 -15.35 -32.94
N GLN A 384 0.85 -14.34 -33.81
CA GLN A 384 2.02 -13.60 -34.29
C GLN A 384 2.63 -12.73 -33.19
N LEU A 385 1.80 -12.10 -32.36
CA LEU A 385 2.28 -11.32 -31.22
C LEU A 385 2.96 -12.21 -30.17
N CYS A 386 2.44 -13.40 -29.89
CA CYS A 386 3.08 -14.38 -29.02
C CYS A 386 4.45 -14.82 -29.57
N GLN A 387 4.64 -14.91 -30.88
CA GLN A 387 5.96 -15.23 -31.44
C GLN A 387 6.98 -14.09 -31.23
N LEU A 388 6.52 -12.84 -31.18
CA LEU A 388 7.38 -11.65 -31.03
C LEU A 388 7.64 -11.27 -29.57
N LEU A 389 6.65 -11.50 -28.70
CA LEU A 389 6.68 -11.16 -27.29
C LEU A 389 7.04 -12.36 -26.42
N ASN A 390 6.75 -13.59 -26.85
CA ASN A 390 6.44 -14.77 -26.02
C ASN A 390 5.03 -14.72 -25.40
N GLU A 391 4.52 -15.89 -25.01
CA GLU A 391 3.15 -16.06 -24.50
C GLU A 391 2.91 -15.29 -23.19
N GLU A 392 3.88 -15.32 -22.27
CA GLU A 392 3.74 -14.70 -20.95
C GLU A 392 3.78 -13.16 -21.03
N GLU A 393 4.62 -12.60 -21.90
CA GLU A 393 4.65 -11.16 -22.17
C GLU A 393 3.42 -10.67 -22.93
N TYR A 394 2.94 -11.43 -23.92
CA TYR A 394 1.69 -11.12 -24.60
C TYR A 394 0.54 -11.01 -23.60
N GLU A 395 0.40 -11.99 -22.71
CA GLU A 395 -0.65 -11.99 -21.71
C GLU A 395 -0.53 -10.86 -20.70
N MET A 396 0.68 -10.53 -20.24
CA MET A 396 0.90 -9.38 -19.34
C MET A 396 0.47 -8.08 -20.00
N ILE A 397 0.84 -7.87 -21.27
CA ILE A 397 0.45 -6.67 -22.02
C ILE A 397 -1.05 -6.68 -22.29
N HIS A 398 -1.63 -7.81 -22.69
CA HIS A 398 -3.07 -7.95 -22.94
C HIS A 398 -3.86 -7.62 -21.67
N GLN A 399 -3.46 -8.17 -20.52
CA GLN A 399 -4.08 -7.86 -19.23
C GLN A 399 -3.93 -6.38 -18.88
N TYR A 400 -2.75 -5.79 -19.09
CA TYR A 400 -2.51 -4.38 -18.85
C TYR A 400 -3.49 -3.49 -19.66
N VAL A 401 -3.66 -3.77 -20.96
CA VAL A 401 -4.62 -3.05 -21.80
C VAL A 401 -6.08 -3.35 -21.39
N GLN A 402 -6.39 -4.59 -21.03
CA GLN A 402 -7.72 -5.00 -20.55
C GLN A 402 -8.11 -4.23 -19.28
N ASN A 403 -7.20 -4.13 -18.32
CA ASN A 403 -7.40 -3.36 -17.11
C ASN A 403 -7.64 -1.87 -17.43
N ILE A 404 -6.90 -1.29 -18.37
CA ILE A 404 -7.13 0.10 -18.81
C ILE A 404 -8.54 0.28 -19.39
N SER A 405 -9.02 -0.67 -20.21
CA SER A 405 -10.33 -0.62 -20.87
C SER A 405 -11.51 -0.60 -19.89
N GLN A 406 -11.31 -1.14 -18.68
CA GLN A 406 -12.33 -1.15 -17.63
C GLN A 406 -12.55 0.26 -17.05
N PHE A 407 -11.58 1.17 -17.19
CA PHE A 407 -11.57 2.49 -16.54
C PHE A 407 -11.54 3.69 -17.51
N SER A 408 -11.33 3.46 -18.81
CA SER A 408 -11.21 4.52 -19.83
C SER A 408 -12.51 5.30 -20.15
N ASN A 409 -13.58 5.12 -19.36
CA ASN A 409 -14.79 5.97 -19.41
C ASN A 409 -14.83 6.99 -18.26
N ASP A 410 -14.05 6.77 -17.22
CA ASP A 410 -14.09 7.55 -16.00
C ASP A 410 -12.69 8.11 -15.81
N ASN A 411 -12.50 9.42 -15.93
CA ASN A 411 -11.27 10.13 -15.51
C ASN A 411 -11.01 10.00 -13.98
N LEU A 412 -11.55 8.97 -13.34
CA LEU A 412 -11.46 8.69 -11.93
C LEU A 412 -10.15 7.96 -11.65
N PRO A 413 -9.44 8.32 -10.57
CA PRO A 413 -8.29 7.56 -10.11
C PRO A 413 -8.72 6.11 -9.85
N VAL A 414 -7.88 5.14 -10.23
CA VAL A 414 -8.06 3.73 -9.84
C VAL A 414 -8.18 3.72 -8.33
N ILE A 415 -9.38 3.39 -7.84
CA ILE A 415 -9.65 3.31 -6.41
C ILE A 415 -8.74 2.21 -5.85
N SER A 416 -8.25 2.39 -4.62
CA SER A 416 -7.25 1.51 -4.01
C SER A 416 -7.64 0.02 -4.06
N ARG A 417 -8.93 -0.30 -4.01
CA ARG A 417 -9.43 -1.69 -3.99
C ARG A 417 -9.22 -2.41 -5.32
N GLU A 418 -9.51 -1.74 -6.42
CA GLU A 418 -9.39 -2.27 -7.77
C GLU A 418 -7.92 -2.48 -8.10
N ARG A 419 -7.04 -1.59 -7.62
CA ARG A 419 -5.58 -1.80 -7.68
C ARG A 419 -5.16 -3.09 -6.97
N GLU A 420 -5.58 -3.33 -5.73
CA GLU A 420 -5.22 -4.56 -5.00
C GLU A 420 -5.70 -5.83 -5.72
N MET A 421 -6.94 -5.81 -6.21
CA MET A 421 -7.51 -6.92 -6.97
C MET A 421 -6.70 -7.18 -8.25
N TRP A 422 -6.30 -6.12 -8.96
CA TRP A 422 -5.49 -6.26 -10.17
C TRP A 422 -4.10 -6.83 -9.88
N MET A 423 -3.41 -6.32 -8.86
CA MET A 423 -2.13 -6.88 -8.43
C MET A 423 -2.27 -8.38 -8.13
N PHE A 424 -3.35 -8.76 -7.43
CA PHE A 424 -3.64 -10.16 -7.13
C PHE A 424 -3.92 -10.98 -8.39
N GLN A 425 -4.77 -10.50 -9.29
CA GLN A 425 -5.10 -11.23 -10.53
C GLN A 425 -3.89 -11.43 -11.42
N THR A 426 -3.03 -10.41 -11.55
CA THR A 426 -1.75 -10.52 -12.26
C THR A 426 -0.87 -11.57 -11.60
N ALA A 427 -0.63 -11.47 -10.28
CA ALA A 427 0.18 -12.44 -9.56
C ALA A 427 -0.35 -13.88 -9.69
N LYS A 428 -1.65 -14.09 -9.45
CA LYS A 428 -2.32 -15.40 -9.47
C LYS A 428 -2.10 -16.13 -10.79
N ARG A 429 -2.25 -15.45 -11.93
CA ARG A 429 -2.07 -16.09 -13.25
C ARG A 429 -0.67 -16.68 -13.40
N HIS A 430 0.35 -15.94 -13.00
CA HIS A 430 1.74 -16.40 -13.11
C HIS A 430 2.12 -17.41 -12.03
N ILE A 431 1.55 -17.30 -10.82
CA ILE A 431 1.72 -18.29 -9.74
C ILE A 431 1.12 -19.64 -10.14
N ASN A 432 -0.03 -19.66 -10.82
CA ASN A 432 -0.69 -20.88 -11.27
C ASN A 432 0.11 -21.68 -12.32
N ARG A 433 1.18 -21.09 -12.87
CA ARG A 433 2.13 -21.75 -13.80
C ARG A 433 3.30 -22.43 -13.10
N LEU A 434 3.46 -22.24 -11.79
CA LEU A 434 4.54 -22.86 -11.03
C LEU A 434 4.29 -24.37 -10.90
N LYS A 435 5.33 -25.18 -11.11
CA LYS A 435 5.30 -26.62 -10.79
C LYS A 435 5.04 -26.84 -9.31
N PRO A 436 4.52 -27.99 -8.86
CA PRO A 436 4.10 -28.20 -7.47
C PRO A 436 5.13 -27.80 -6.40
N ASP A 437 6.41 -28.06 -6.64
CA ASP A 437 7.54 -27.77 -5.74
C ASP A 437 8.10 -26.35 -5.86
N GLU A 438 7.74 -25.60 -6.90
CA GLU A 438 8.22 -24.24 -7.14
C GLU A 438 7.44 -23.20 -6.35
N ARG A 439 8.13 -22.13 -5.96
CA ARG A 439 7.61 -21.05 -5.11
C ARG A 439 7.68 -19.68 -5.79
N ALA A 440 6.81 -18.79 -5.36
CA ALA A 440 6.83 -17.37 -5.71
C ALA A 440 7.24 -16.49 -4.53
N LEU A 441 7.99 -15.42 -4.81
CA LEU A 441 8.20 -14.31 -3.88
C LEU A 441 7.45 -13.07 -4.35
N VAL A 442 6.88 -12.33 -3.41
CA VAL A 442 6.26 -11.02 -3.67
C VAL A 442 6.99 -9.97 -2.82
N PHE A 443 7.67 -9.01 -3.44
CA PHE A 443 8.28 -7.87 -2.77
C PHE A 443 7.37 -6.65 -2.92
N SER A 444 6.84 -6.15 -1.81
CA SER A 444 5.93 -5.01 -1.79
C SER A 444 6.06 -4.24 -0.49
N HIS A 445 5.42 -3.08 -0.43
CA HIS A 445 5.09 -2.46 0.83
C HIS A 445 4.22 -3.39 1.69
N TRP A 446 4.39 -3.35 3.00
CA TRP A 446 3.65 -4.17 3.96
C TRP A 446 2.14 -3.94 3.88
N LEU A 447 1.71 -2.72 3.51
CA LEU A 447 0.28 -2.41 3.31
C LEU A 447 -0.37 -3.25 2.20
N HIS A 448 0.40 -3.79 1.26
CA HIS A 448 -0.10 -4.66 0.19
C HIS A 448 0.00 -6.14 0.55
N SER A 449 1.03 -6.55 1.31
CA SER A 449 1.27 -7.95 1.63
C SER A 449 0.58 -8.45 2.91
N ASN A 450 0.06 -7.57 3.77
CA ASN A 450 -0.75 -8.01 4.91
C ASN A 450 -2.16 -8.46 4.45
N SER A 451 -3.06 -8.94 5.33
CA SER A 451 -4.40 -9.44 4.93
C SER A 451 -5.54 -8.41 4.93
N LEU A 452 -5.32 -7.20 5.44
CA LEU A 452 -6.36 -6.19 5.71
C LEU A 452 -5.98 -4.85 5.09
N HIS A 453 -6.87 -4.29 4.27
CA HIS A 453 -6.59 -2.99 3.69
C HIS A 453 -7.01 -1.89 4.66
N LEU A 454 -6.12 -1.60 5.61
CA LEU A 454 -6.34 -0.62 6.69
C LEU A 454 -6.63 0.80 6.15
N GLN A 455 -6.31 1.06 4.88
CA GLN A 455 -6.61 2.31 4.18
C GLN A 455 -7.85 2.29 3.23
N ALA A 456 -8.56 1.17 3.03
CA ALA A 456 -9.53 1.03 1.91
C ALA A 456 -11.02 0.94 2.29
N GLY A 457 -11.45 1.66 3.32
CA GLY A 457 -12.89 1.83 3.51
C GLY A 457 -13.57 0.53 3.91
N LYS A 458 -14.62 0.11 3.19
CA LYS A 458 -15.60 -0.98 3.46
C LYS A 458 -15.03 -2.42 3.63
N GLY A 459 -13.81 -2.57 4.16
CA GLY A 459 -13.18 -3.86 4.44
C GLY A 459 -12.59 -4.49 3.18
N ALA A 460 -12.00 -3.66 2.31
CA ALA A 460 -11.34 -4.19 1.12
C ALA A 460 -10.16 -5.09 1.53
N LYS A 461 -9.93 -6.11 0.71
CA LYS A 461 -8.77 -6.98 0.86
C LYS A 461 -7.60 -6.35 0.13
N THR A 462 -6.44 -6.40 0.75
CA THR A 462 -5.14 -6.14 0.12
C THR A 462 -4.80 -7.27 -0.84
N LEU A 463 -3.75 -7.10 -1.65
CA LEU A 463 -3.10 -8.19 -2.38
C LEU A 463 -2.89 -9.41 -1.47
N GLY A 464 -2.30 -9.24 -0.30
CA GLY A 464 -2.07 -10.30 0.67
C GLY A 464 -3.36 -10.89 1.24
N GLY A 465 -4.41 -10.08 1.39
CA GLY A 465 -5.74 -10.56 1.77
C GLY A 465 -6.35 -11.44 0.69
N HIS A 466 -6.14 -11.13 -0.59
CA HIS A 466 -6.58 -11.98 -1.69
C HIS A 466 -5.74 -13.26 -1.81
N LEU A 467 -4.41 -13.15 -1.70
CA LEU A 467 -3.49 -14.30 -1.69
C LEU A 467 -3.81 -15.27 -0.54
N LEU A 468 -4.12 -14.75 0.65
CA LEU A 468 -4.50 -15.59 1.79
C LEU A 468 -5.78 -16.38 1.53
N ASN A 469 -6.81 -15.80 0.88
CA ASN A 469 -8.02 -16.58 0.58
C ASN A 469 -7.78 -17.64 -0.49
N GLU A 470 -6.91 -17.34 -1.46
CA GLU A 470 -6.62 -18.24 -2.57
C GLU A 470 -5.74 -19.41 -2.14
N TYR A 471 -4.70 -19.14 -1.36
CA TYR A 471 -3.63 -20.09 -1.05
C TYR A 471 -3.63 -20.55 0.41
N GLY A 472 -4.41 -19.92 1.31
CA GLY A 472 -4.54 -20.34 2.70
C GLY A 472 -3.18 -20.47 3.41
N ASN A 473 -2.90 -21.67 3.91
CA ASN A 473 -1.63 -21.99 4.60
C ASN A 473 -0.41 -22.02 3.66
N ASP A 474 -0.62 -22.06 2.34
CA ASP A 474 0.46 -22.00 1.35
C ASP A 474 0.89 -20.54 1.06
N TYR A 475 0.33 -19.57 1.78
CA TYR A 475 0.73 -18.17 1.76
C TYR A 475 1.41 -17.75 3.08
N ILE A 476 2.61 -17.20 2.97
CA ILE A 476 3.38 -16.66 4.11
C ILE A 476 3.59 -15.17 3.96
N ARG A 477 3.41 -14.45 5.07
CA ARG A 477 3.66 -13.01 5.18
C ARG A 477 4.89 -12.76 6.05
N ILE A 478 5.92 -12.19 5.45
CA ILE A 478 7.09 -11.65 6.14
C ILE A 478 6.88 -10.15 6.31
N GLY A 479 6.91 -9.65 7.55
CA GLY A 479 6.71 -8.23 7.85
C GLY A 479 7.95 -7.56 8.42
N GLY A 480 8.49 -6.57 7.74
CA GLY A 480 9.53 -5.71 8.27
C GLY A 480 8.95 -4.63 9.19
N LEU A 481 9.70 -4.26 10.22
CA LEU A 481 9.38 -3.21 11.18
C LEU A 481 10.57 -2.25 11.31
N ALA A 482 10.30 -0.95 11.21
CA ALA A 482 11.34 0.08 11.24
C ALA A 482 11.50 0.68 12.64
N GLY A 483 12.75 0.79 13.08
CA GLY A 483 13.16 1.54 14.25
C GLY A 483 13.21 3.04 13.99
N GLU A 484 14.38 3.63 14.18
CA GLU A 484 14.60 5.06 13.99
C GLU A 484 15.56 5.32 12.83
N GLY A 485 15.40 6.44 12.14
CA GLY A 485 16.36 6.81 11.11
C GLY A 485 15.76 7.68 10.02
N THR A 486 16.33 7.56 8.83
CA THR A 486 15.90 8.32 7.65
C THR A 486 15.49 7.40 6.52
N PHE A 487 14.64 7.90 5.61
CA PHE A 487 14.25 7.20 4.39
C PHE A 487 13.95 8.22 3.29
N MET A 488 13.94 7.81 2.02
CA MET A 488 13.48 8.64 0.91
C MET A 488 11.96 8.50 0.74
N GLY A 489 11.26 9.62 0.69
CA GLY A 489 9.83 9.69 0.40
C GLY A 489 9.53 10.85 -0.55
N ARG A 490 8.25 11.14 -0.77
CA ARG A 490 7.80 12.22 -1.67
C ARG A 490 7.15 13.38 -0.93
N ASP A 491 7.43 14.60 -1.35
CA ASP A 491 6.63 15.77 -0.94
C ASP A 491 5.28 15.80 -1.70
N PRO A 492 4.35 16.71 -1.37
CA PRO A 492 3.09 16.86 -2.10
C PRO A 492 3.23 17.18 -3.60
N ASN A 493 4.38 17.72 -4.01
CA ASN A 493 4.72 18.01 -5.41
C ASN A 493 5.40 16.81 -6.10
N LEU A 494 5.43 15.65 -5.46
CA LEU A 494 6.06 14.41 -5.92
C LEU A 494 7.59 14.46 -6.02
N ASN A 495 8.25 15.45 -5.42
CA ASN A 495 9.70 15.50 -5.36
C ASN A 495 10.21 14.54 -4.30
N LEU A 496 11.33 13.88 -4.60
CA LEU A 496 12.04 13.05 -3.62
C LEU A 496 12.60 13.94 -2.51
N THR A 497 12.27 13.59 -1.27
CA THR A 497 12.66 14.32 -0.06
C THR A 497 13.04 13.34 1.05
N LEU A 498 13.82 13.82 2.02
CA LEU A 498 14.25 13.02 3.17
C LEU A 498 13.14 12.97 4.22
N GLY A 499 12.67 11.76 4.54
CA GLY A 499 11.76 11.45 5.63
C GLY A 499 12.51 11.01 6.89
N ARG A 500 11.79 10.96 8.02
CA ARG A 500 12.30 10.45 9.30
C ARG A 500 11.38 9.39 9.88
N ALA A 501 11.96 8.23 10.19
CA ALA A 501 11.30 7.18 10.95
C ALA A 501 11.63 7.32 12.44
N ASN A 502 10.66 7.02 13.28
CA ASN A 502 10.74 7.11 14.72
C ASN A 502 10.10 5.85 15.32
N SER A 503 10.41 5.53 16.57
CA SER A 503 9.76 4.45 17.34
C SER A 503 9.00 5.02 18.53
N PRO A 504 7.74 5.50 18.34
CA PRO A 504 6.97 6.12 19.40
C PRO A 504 6.76 5.19 20.59
N GLU A 505 6.82 5.73 21.80
CA GLU A 505 6.46 4.99 23.01
C GLU A 505 5.07 4.32 22.87
N GLY A 506 4.91 3.14 23.48
CA GLY A 506 3.69 2.33 23.35
C GLY A 506 3.58 1.50 22.06
N THR A 507 4.56 1.56 21.16
CA THR A 507 4.60 0.73 19.94
C THR A 507 5.46 -0.51 20.10
N LEU A 508 5.19 -1.54 19.28
CA LEU A 508 6.01 -2.74 19.16
C LEU A 508 7.43 -2.41 18.70
N THR A 509 7.61 -1.42 17.81
CA THR A 509 8.95 -1.00 17.37
C THR A 509 9.75 -0.37 18.50
N HIS A 510 9.11 0.45 19.34
CA HIS A 510 9.74 0.98 20.55
C HIS A 510 10.10 -0.13 21.54
N PHE A 511 9.20 -1.11 21.73
CA PHE A 511 9.45 -2.25 22.60
C PHE A 511 10.61 -3.12 22.12
N LEU A 512 10.63 -3.49 20.83
CA LEU A 512 11.72 -4.24 20.22
C LEU A 512 13.04 -3.45 20.27
N GLY A 513 12.98 -2.11 20.15
CA GLY A 513 14.14 -1.23 20.30
C GLY A 513 14.78 -1.24 21.69
N LYS A 514 14.09 -1.73 22.74
CA LYS A 514 14.69 -1.90 24.08
C LYS A 514 15.77 -3.00 24.11
N LYS A 515 15.74 -3.95 23.17
CA LYS A 515 16.87 -4.86 22.94
C LYS A 515 18.00 -4.09 22.26
N LYS A 516 18.76 -3.36 23.09
CA LYS A 516 19.86 -2.48 22.70
C LYS A 516 20.64 -3.04 21.49
N GLU A 517 20.66 -2.24 20.42
CA GLU A 517 21.51 -2.33 19.22
C GLU A 517 21.25 -3.44 18.19
N ASN A 518 20.28 -4.33 18.38
CA ASN A 518 20.15 -5.50 17.51
C ASN A 518 18.96 -5.45 16.56
N ASN A 519 19.18 -5.93 15.34
CA ASN A 519 18.08 -6.38 14.49
C ASN A 519 17.47 -7.62 15.12
N VAL A 520 16.16 -7.77 14.99
CA VAL A 520 15.42 -8.84 15.66
C VAL A 520 14.59 -9.58 14.63
N VAL A 521 14.48 -10.89 14.76
CA VAL A 521 13.49 -11.71 14.05
C VAL A 521 12.55 -12.36 15.07
N PHE A 522 11.30 -12.57 14.68
CA PHE A 522 10.29 -13.17 15.56
C PHE A 522 9.20 -13.90 14.78
N SER A 523 8.61 -14.92 15.40
CA SER A 523 7.39 -15.55 14.90
C SER A 523 6.16 -14.84 15.47
N SER A 524 5.10 -14.70 14.68
CA SER A 524 3.82 -14.18 15.18
C SER A 524 3.15 -15.04 16.25
N MET A 525 3.55 -16.32 16.35
CA MET A 525 3.11 -17.21 17.44
C MET A 525 3.64 -16.78 18.80
N ASN A 526 4.78 -16.08 18.79
CA ASN A 526 5.54 -15.64 19.94
C ASN A 526 5.44 -14.12 20.16
N ALA A 527 4.51 -13.48 19.45
CA ALA A 527 4.26 -12.06 19.50
C ALA A 527 2.95 -11.76 20.25
N PRO A 528 2.76 -10.51 20.72
CA PRO A 528 1.47 -10.06 21.21
C PRO A 528 0.37 -10.31 20.18
N GLU A 529 -0.82 -10.72 20.64
CA GLU A 529 -1.99 -10.90 19.76
C GLU A 529 -2.32 -9.60 19.01
N ILE A 530 -2.29 -8.48 19.74
CA ILE A 530 -2.54 -7.13 19.25
C ILE A 530 -1.27 -6.31 19.46
N ALA A 531 -0.86 -5.59 18.44
CA ALA A 531 0.29 -4.69 18.51
C ALA A 531 0.00 -3.41 17.74
N MET A 532 0.83 -2.41 18.00
CA MET A 532 0.79 -1.15 17.30
C MET A 532 2.19 -0.78 16.81
N PHE A 533 2.32 -0.33 15.58
CA PHE A 533 3.61 0.14 15.05
C PHE A 533 3.43 1.21 13.97
N PRO A 534 4.43 2.09 13.78
CA PRO A 534 4.41 3.09 12.74
C PRO A 534 4.58 2.45 11.35
N ILE A 535 3.87 3.02 10.38
CA ILE A 535 3.97 2.67 8.96
C ILE A 535 4.20 3.95 8.17
N TYR A 536 5.10 3.89 7.19
CA TYR A 536 5.46 5.04 6.37
C TYR A 536 5.19 4.73 4.91
N GLY A 537 4.24 5.46 4.30
CA GLY A 537 3.98 5.31 2.86
C GLY A 537 5.02 6.02 1.99
N ALA A 538 4.73 6.10 0.69
CA ALA A 538 5.56 6.78 -0.30
C ALA A 538 5.70 8.30 -0.12
N PHE A 539 4.96 8.92 0.78
CA PHE A 539 4.95 10.37 1.01
C PHE A 539 5.51 10.73 2.39
N ASN A 540 6.34 11.76 2.43
CA ASN A 540 6.85 12.34 3.66
C ASN A 540 5.76 13.18 4.32
N THR A 541 5.07 12.57 5.27
CA THR A 541 4.18 13.27 6.19
C THR A 541 4.99 13.75 7.40
N SER A 542 4.59 14.86 8.01
CA SER A 542 5.23 15.44 9.21
C SER A 542 5.23 14.51 10.44
N SER A 543 4.63 13.33 10.32
CA SER A 543 4.34 12.42 11.43
C SER A 543 3.97 11.02 10.93
N SER A 544 4.40 10.00 11.68
CA SER A 544 4.16 8.59 11.40
C SER A 544 2.70 8.19 11.69
N ILE A 545 2.11 7.39 10.80
CA ILE A 545 0.80 6.77 11.01
C ILE A 545 1.04 5.50 11.84
N CYS A 546 0.56 5.45 13.08
CA CYS A 546 0.63 4.23 13.89
C CYS A 546 -0.60 3.39 13.62
N GLN A 547 -0.42 2.14 13.18
CA GLN A 547 -1.51 1.22 12.95
C GLN A 547 -1.59 0.18 14.04
N VAL A 548 -2.80 -0.04 14.53
CA VAL A 548 -3.12 -1.08 15.49
C VAL A 548 -3.61 -2.30 14.75
N VAL A 549 -2.94 -3.43 14.92
CA VAL A 549 -3.16 -4.64 14.13
C VAL A 549 -3.21 -5.88 15.02
N ARG A 550 -3.86 -6.94 14.52
CA ARG A 550 -3.65 -8.30 15.01
C ARG A 550 -2.43 -8.90 14.33
N ILE A 551 -1.36 -9.14 15.07
CA ILE A 551 -0.07 -9.53 14.48
C ILE A 551 -0.20 -10.79 13.60
N LYS A 552 -0.91 -11.82 14.06
CA LYS A 552 -1.12 -13.07 13.30
C LYS A 552 -1.91 -12.90 12.00
N LYS A 553 -2.67 -11.81 11.83
CA LYS A 553 -3.35 -11.50 10.56
C LYS A 553 -2.43 -10.79 9.57
N THR A 554 -1.37 -10.17 10.04
CA THR A 554 -0.57 -9.28 9.20
C THR A 554 0.87 -9.73 9.01
N ILE A 555 1.36 -10.60 9.87
CA ILE A 555 2.74 -11.09 9.90
C ILE A 555 2.70 -12.56 10.36
N ASP A 556 3.34 -13.46 9.62
CA ASP A 556 3.63 -14.82 10.08
C ASP A 556 5.03 -14.90 10.71
N VAL A 557 5.98 -14.23 10.06
CA VAL A 557 7.35 -14.02 10.55
C VAL A 557 7.70 -12.55 10.38
N GLY A 558 8.19 -11.92 11.44
CA GLY A 558 8.55 -10.52 11.43
C GLY A 558 10.03 -10.29 11.66
N PHE A 559 10.52 -9.16 11.19
CA PHE A 559 11.85 -8.67 11.54
C PHE A 559 11.84 -7.18 11.82
N PHE A 560 12.74 -6.74 12.69
CA PHE A 560 12.88 -5.36 13.11
C PHE A 560 14.31 -4.90 12.86
N ILE A 561 14.44 -3.72 12.25
CA ILE A 561 15.73 -3.05 12.01
C ILE A 561 15.75 -1.78 12.86
N GLY A 562 16.64 -1.74 13.85
CA GLY A 562 16.67 -0.67 14.85
C GLY A 562 17.09 0.69 14.30
N LYS A 563 17.99 0.70 13.30
CA LYS A 563 18.47 1.92 12.65
C LYS A 563 18.41 1.78 11.14
N ILE A 564 17.81 2.76 10.47
CA ILE A 564 17.64 2.78 9.02
C ILE A 564 18.20 4.06 8.41
N ASN A 565 18.58 3.98 7.14
CA ASN A 565 19.13 5.10 6.40
C ASN A 565 18.46 5.22 5.04
N ALA A 566 18.21 6.46 4.63
CA ALA A 566 17.79 6.76 3.28
C ALA A 566 18.86 6.29 2.29
N PHE A 567 18.43 5.73 1.15
CA PHE A 567 19.35 5.58 0.04
C PHE A 567 19.83 6.95 -0.43
N THR A 568 21.04 7.04 -0.97
CA THR A 568 21.57 8.32 -1.45
C THR A 568 20.96 8.61 -2.82
N PRO A 569 20.08 9.61 -2.99
CA PRO A 569 19.56 9.92 -4.30
C PRO A 569 20.71 10.49 -5.14
N SER A 570 21.04 9.84 -6.25
CA SER A 570 21.92 10.41 -7.26
C SER A 570 21.24 11.67 -7.83
N THR A 571 21.53 12.87 -7.31
CA THR A 571 21.11 14.19 -7.87
C THR A 571 19.61 14.35 -8.28
N GLN A 572 18.70 13.60 -7.68
CA GLN A 572 17.40 13.25 -8.27
C GLN A 572 16.20 14.11 -7.85
N ILE A 573 16.41 15.39 -7.54
CA ILE A 573 15.40 16.24 -6.88
C ILE A 573 14.27 16.73 -7.83
N LYS A 574 14.26 16.35 -9.12
CA LYS A 574 13.21 16.76 -10.10
C LYS A 574 12.69 15.63 -11.01
N ALA A 575 12.82 14.37 -10.60
CA ALA A 575 12.79 13.22 -11.50
C ALA A 575 11.44 12.95 -12.19
N ARG A 576 10.30 12.97 -11.48
CA ARG A 576 9.05 12.43 -12.04
C ARG A 576 8.39 13.29 -13.11
N GLN A 577 8.26 14.60 -12.90
CA GLN A 577 7.67 15.48 -13.92
C GLN A 577 8.56 15.58 -15.17
N LEU A 578 9.88 15.56 -14.96
CA LEU A 578 10.85 15.53 -16.05
C LEU A 578 10.79 14.20 -16.80
N GLU A 579 10.69 13.07 -16.08
CA GLU A 579 10.48 11.73 -16.65
C GLU A 579 9.24 11.69 -17.53
N GLU A 580 8.08 12.08 -16.99
CA GLU A 580 6.80 12.03 -17.71
C GLU A 580 6.88 12.86 -19.00
N LEU A 581 7.49 14.04 -18.92
CA LEU A 581 7.73 14.90 -20.07
C LEU A 581 8.70 14.27 -21.08
N THR A 582 9.84 13.75 -20.63
CA THR A 582 10.87 13.14 -21.49
C THR A 582 10.33 11.91 -22.19
N GLN A 583 9.62 11.02 -21.48
CA GLN A 583 9.01 9.83 -22.06
C GLN A 583 7.93 10.20 -23.07
N SER A 584 7.11 11.21 -22.78
CA SER A 584 6.07 11.69 -23.70
C SER A 584 6.65 12.32 -24.98
N ILE A 585 7.71 13.13 -24.86
CA ILE A 585 8.42 13.68 -26.02
C ILE A 585 8.98 12.53 -26.88
N LEU A 586 9.67 11.57 -26.24
CA LEU A 586 10.26 10.42 -26.92
C LEU A 586 9.21 9.59 -27.66
N TYR A 587 8.06 9.33 -27.04
CA TYR A 587 6.95 8.61 -27.66
C TYR A 587 6.39 9.34 -28.89
N ARG A 588 6.22 10.67 -28.81
CA ARG A 588 5.76 11.49 -29.95
C ARG A 588 6.74 11.45 -31.10
N ASP A 589 8.04 11.52 -30.84
CA ASP A 589 9.07 11.49 -31.87
C ASP A 589 9.16 10.10 -32.54
N ARG A 590 9.04 9.02 -31.74
CA ARG A 590 8.91 7.65 -32.26
C ARG A 590 7.68 7.46 -33.14
N LYS A 591 6.53 8.02 -32.72
CA LYS A 591 5.30 8.00 -33.52
C LYS A 591 5.45 8.74 -34.85
N LYS A 592 6.08 9.92 -34.85
CA LYS A 592 6.40 10.65 -36.09
C LYS A 592 7.34 9.85 -36.99
N HIS A 593 8.37 9.23 -36.43
CA HIS A 593 9.31 8.39 -37.17
C HIS A 593 8.59 7.25 -37.90
N LEU A 594 7.76 6.47 -37.20
CA LEU A 594 7.02 5.35 -37.80
C LEU A 594 6.01 5.82 -38.86
N LEU A 595 5.29 6.92 -38.62
CA LEU A 595 4.39 7.50 -39.62
C LEU A 595 5.11 8.01 -40.87
N SER A 596 6.36 8.47 -40.74
CA SER A 596 7.17 8.87 -41.90
C SER A 596 7.59 7.69 -42.77
N GLN A 597 7.93 6.55 -42.13
CA GLN A 597 8.30 5.30 -42.81
C GLN A 597 7.13 4.70 -43.61
N GLN A 598 5.90 4.85 -43.10
CA GLN A 598 4.68 4.40 -43.81
C GLN A 598 4.32 5.25 -45.02
N LYS A 599 4.85 6.48 -45.15
CA LYS A 599 4.62 7.34 -46.34
C LYS A 599 5.62 7.12 -47.46
N THR A 600 6.74 6.46 -47.16
CA THR A 600 7.84 6.18 -48.10
C THR A 600 7.79 4.78 -48.70
N ASN A 601 6.90 3.92 -48.20
CA ASN A 601 6.53 2.61 -48.75
C ASN A 601 5.12 2.68 -49.31
#